data_AF-A0A359AZN2-F1
#
_entry.id   AF-A0A359AZN2-F1
#
_cell.length_a   1.000
_cell.length_b   1.000
_cell.length_c   1.000
_cell.angle_alpha   90.00
_cell.angle_beta   90.00
_cell.angle_gamma   90.00
#
_symmetry.space_group_name_H-M   'P 1'
#
loop_
_entity.id
_entity.type
_entity.pdbx_description
1 polymer ?
#
loop_
_entity_poly.entity_id
_entity_poly.type
_entity_poly.pdbx_seq_one_letter_code
_entity_poly.pdbx_strand_id
1 'polypeptide(L)' 'PPSSLRNSAQGLIAFATYGVGKYLGTLTAGNVVDRFTVEGNYNWVSIWMVPFGMAVLILIGFIGLFRENKKNIHIKSYIN' A
#
# COMPACT_ATOMS: atom_id res chain seq x y z
N PRO A 1 -13.60 -10.94 -16.45
CA PRO A 1 -13.40 -12.04 -15.45
C PRO A 1 -14.77 -12.45 -14.89
N PRO A 2 -14.96 -13.72 -14.49
CA PRO A 2 -16.23 -14.17 -13.91
C PRO A 2 -16.57 -13.41 -12.62
N SER A 3 -17.86 -13.14 -12.38
CA SER A 3 -18.35 -12.28 -11.30
C SER A 3 -17.95 -12.74 -9.89
N SER A 4 -17.87 -14.04 -9.67
CA SER A 4 -17.40 -14.65 -8.41
C SER A 4 -15.97 -14.24 -8.05
N LEU A 5 -15.05 -14.24 -9.02
CA LEU A 5 -13.65 -13.85 -8.79
C LEU A 5 -13.51 -12.37 -8.42
N ARG A 6 -14.37 -11.52 -8.99
CA ARG A 6 -14.44 -10.09 -8.66
C ARG A 6 -14.93 -9.86 -7.23
N ASN A 7 -15.97 -10.58 -6.82
CA ASN A 7 -16.52 -10.49 -5.47
C ASN A 7 -15.53 -10.98 -4.40
N SER A 8 -14.84 -12.10 -4.65
CA SER A 8 -13.78 -12.59 -3.74
C SER A 8 -12.58 -11.65 -3.66
N ALA A 9 -12.15 -11.07 -4.79
CA ALA A 9 -11.05 -10.10 -4.81
C ALA A 9 -11.40 -8.82 -4.02
N GLN A 10 -12.63 -8.32 -4.15
CA GLN A 10 -13.09 -7.15 -3.39
C GLN A 10 -13.08 -7.42 -1.88
N GLY A 11 -13.53 -8.60 -1.46
CA GLY A 11 -13.46 -9.02 -0.05
C GLY A 11 -12.03 -9.12 0.48
N LEU A 12 -11.11 -9.68 -0.33
CA LEU A 12 -9.69 -9.80 0.05
C LEU A 12 -9.02 -8.43 0.20
N ILE A 13 -9.28 -7.49 -0.71
CA ILE A 13 -8.75 -6.12 -0.62
C ILE A 13 -9.27 -5.41 0.63
N ALA A 14 -10.57 -5.55 0.93
CA ALA A 14 -11.16 -4.98 2.14
C ALA A 14 -10.54 -5.57 3.41
N PHE A 15 -10.35 -6.89 3.45
CA PHE A 15 -9.69 -7.57 4.56
C PHE A 15 -8.23 -7.12 4.73
N ALA A 16 -7.47 -7.01 3.64
CA ALA A 16 -6.09 -6.55 3.69
C ALA A 16 -5.99 -5.10 4.19
N THR A 17 -6.89 -4.21 3.73
CA THR A 17 -6.86 -2.78 4.06
C THR A 17 -7.40 -2.50 5.46
N TYR A 18 -8.63 -2.95 5.75
CA TYR A 18 -9.36 -2.62 6.97
C TYR A 18 -9.26 -3.68 8.06
N GLY A 19 -8.90 -4.91 7.71
CA GLY A 19 -8.56 -5.94 8.68
C GLY A 19 -7.11 -5.79 9.11
N VAL A 20 -6.20 -6.38 8.33
CA VAL A 20 -4.78 -6.49 8.69
C VAL A 20 -4.11 -5.12 8.78
N GLY A 21 -4.30 -4.27 7.76
CA GLY A 21 -3.67 -2.95 7.71
C GLY A 21 -4.06 -2.07 8.90
N LYS A 22 -5.37 -1.96 9.17
CA LYS A 22 -5.85 -1.20 10.33
C LYS A 22 -5.37 -1.80 11.65
N TYR A 23 -5.43 -3.13 11.81
CA TYR A 23 -4.99 -3.78 13.04
C TYR A 23 -3.53 -3.45 13.37
N LEU A 24 -2.62 -3.67 12.41
CA LEU A 24 -1.19 -3.35 12.58
C LEU A 24 -0.93 -1.85 12.76
N GLY A 25 -1.66 -1.01 12.02
CA GLY A 25 -1.59 0.44 12.14
C GLY A 25 -1.98 0.91 13.55
N THR A 26 -3.04 0.33 14.13
CA THR A 26 -3.52 0.75 15.45
C THR A 26 -2.56 0.33 16.56
N LEU A 27 -1.95 -0.86 16.47
CA LEU A 27 -0.93 -1.33 17.41
C LEU A 27 0.32 -0.42 17.42
N THR A 28 0.67 0.11 16.25
CA THR A 28 1.88 0.93 16.08
C THR A 28 1.63 2.41 16.39
N ALA A 29 0.42 2.91 16.12
CA ALA A 29 0.08 4.33 16.25
C ALA A 29 0.27 4.87 17.68
N GLY A 30 -0.19 4.16 18.71
CA GLY A 30 -0.01 4.59 20.10
C GLY A 30 1.47 4.72 20.47
N ASN A 31 2.26 3.67 20.18
CA ASN A 31 3.70 3.64 20.44
C ASN A 31 4.46 4.77 19.72
N VAL A 32 4.07 5.11 18.49
CA VAL A 32 4.67 6.21 17.72
C VAL A 32 4.34 7.56 18.35
N VAL A 33 3.07 7.78 18.68
CA VAL A 33 2.61 9.03 19.31
C VAL A 33 3.31 9.23 20.65
N ASP A 34 3.34 8.21 21.51
CA ASP A 34 3.98 8.28 22.83
C ASP A 34 5.48 8.58 22.72
N ARG A 35 6.19 7.93 21.78
CA ARG A 35 7.62 8.17 21.55
C ARG A 35 7.95 9.60 21.15
N PHE A 36 7.05 10.26 20.41
CA PHE A 36 7.23 11.62 19.93
C PHE A 36 6.46 12.65 20.76
N THR A 37 6.02 12.27 21.96
CA THR A 37 5.40 13.16 22.93
C THR A 37 6.37 13.38 24.09
N VAL A 38 6.70 14.64 24.37
CA VAL A 38 7.59 15.01 25.48
C VAL A 38 6.83 15.93 26.41
N GLU A 39 6.66 15.51 27.67
CA GLU A 39 5.96 16.30 28.71
C GLU A 39 4.56 16.76 28.28
N GLY A 40 3.84 15.93 27.52
CA GLY A 40 2.51 16.25 26.98
C GLY A 40 2.52 17.09 25.69
N ASN A 41 3.68 17.52 25.20
CA ASN A 41 3.82 18.20 23.92
C ASN A 41 4.04 17.18 22.78
N TYR A 42 3.07 17.13 21.86
CA TYR A 42 3.09 16.23 20.71
C TYR A 42 3.89 16.82 19.55
N ASN A 43 4.97 16.15 19.13
CA ASN A 43 5.68 16.49 17.90
C ASN A 43 4.96 15.88 16.69
N TRP A 44 3.95 16.58 16.19
CA TRP A 44 3.13 16.12 15.05
C TRP A 44 3.97 15.86 13.80
N VAL A 45 4.98 16.69 13.52
CA VAL A 45 5.84 16.50 12.34
C VAL A 45 6.50 15.13 12.39
N SER A 46 7.14 14.78 13.50
CA SER A 46 7.79 13.48 13.68
C SER A 46 6.81 12.30 13.65
N ILE A 47 5.62 12.47 14.22
CA ILE A 47 4.56 11.45 14.18
C ILE A 47 4.12 11.17 12.74
N TRP A 48 3.88 12.21 11.95
CA TRP A 48 3.48 12.09 10.54
C TRP A 48 4.60 11.62 9.61
N MET A 49 5.87 11.72 10.03
CA MET A 49 6.99 11.14 9.27
C MET A 49 6.94 9.61 9.20
N VAL A 50 6.30 8.93 10.16
CA VAL A 50 6.17 7.47 10.15
C VAL A 50 5.31 6.95 8.99
N PRO A 51 4.05 7.40 8.79
CA PRO A 51 3.26 7.00 7.63
C PRO A 51 3.87 7.50 6.31
N PHE A 52 4.55 8.65 6.30
CA PHE A 52 5.30 9.11 5.13
C PHE A 52 6.40 8.11 4.75
N GLY A 53 7.21 7.67 5.71
CA GLY A 53 8.24 6.64 5.47
C GLY A 53 7.64 5.34 4.94
N MET A 54 6.51 4.90 5.50
CA MET A 54 5.81 3.69 5.03
C MET A 54 5.29 3.83 3.59
N ALA A 55 4.76 5.00 3.22
CA ALA A 55 4.33 5.28 1.85
C ALA A 55 5.52 5.25 0.87
N VAL A 56 6.66 5.83 1.23
CA VAL A 56 7.88 5.78 0.42
C VAL A 56 8.37 4.33 0.23
N LEU A 57 8.37 3.53 1.29
CA LEU A 57 8.75 2.11 1.20
C LEU A 57 7.82 1.33 0.25
N ILE A 58 6.50 1.52 0.36
CA ILE A 58 5.51 0.90 -0.53
C ILE A 58 5.73 1.36 -1.97
N LEU A 59 6.01 2.64 -2.20
CA LEU A 59 6.27 3.19 -3.53
C LEU A 59 7.50 2.54 -4.19
N ILE A 60 8.60 2.41 -3.44
CA ILE A 60 9.81 1.74 -3.93
C ILE A 60 9.50 0.28 -4.28
N GLY A 61 8.78 -0.43 -3.41
CA GLY A 61 8.32 -1.80 -3.66
C GLY A 61 7.45 -1.90 -4.92
N PHE A 62 6.54 -0.96 -5.13
CA PHE A 62 5.69 -0.90 -6.30
C PHE A 62 6.51 -0.74 -7.58
N ILE A 63 7.45 0.22 -7.62
CA ILE A 63 8.34 0.45 -8.76
C ILE A 63 9.19 -0.80 -9.05
N GLY A 64 9.68 -1.48 -8.01
CA GLY A 64 10.50 -2.69 -8.17
C GLY A 64 9.73 -3.91 -8.66
N LEU A 65 8.52 -4.14 -8.12
CA LEU A 65 7.71 -5.34 -8.40
C LEU A 65 6.83 -5.20 -9.65
N PHE A 66 6.33 -4.01 -9.96
CA PHE A 66 5.41 -3.76 -11.07
C PHE A 66 6.14 -3.15 -12.27
N ARG A 67 7.05 -3.92 -12.86
CA ARG A 67 7.69 -3.57 -14.14
C ARG A 67 6.90 -4.19 -15.30
N GLU A 68 6.33 -3.35 -16.15
CA GLU A 68 5.58 -3.81 -17.32
C GLU A 68 6.55 -4.24 -18.44
N ASN A 69 6.49 -5.51 -18.84
CA ASN A 69 7.18 -6.00 -20.02
C ASN A 69 6.36 -5.60 -21.25
N LYS A 70 6.79 -4.56 -21.99
CA LYS A 70 6.18 -4.20 -23.27
C LYS A 70 6.32 -5.38 -24.23
N LYS A 71 5.24 -6.15 -24.44
CA LYS A 71 5.18 -7.12 -25.52
C LYS A 71 5.16 -6.33 -26.82
N ASN A 72 6.25 -6.43 -27.60
CA ASN A 72 6.27 -5.92 -28.97
C ASN A 72 5.25 -6.73 -29.78
N ILE A 73 4.04 -6.19 -29.92
CA ILE A 73 3.01 -6.79 -30.76
C ILE A 73 3.47 -6.60 -32.21
N HIS A 74 3.98 -7.67 -32.83
CA HIS A 74 4.31 -7.68 -34.25
C HIS A 74 3.00 -7.65 -35.07
N ILE A 75 2.53 -6.45 -35.40
CA ILE A 75 1.39 -6.22 -36.32
C ILE A 75 1.86 -6.45 -37.77
N LYS A 76 2.27 -7.68 -38.11
CA LYS A 76 2.65 -8.04 -39.50
C LYS A 76 1.84 -9.19 -40.10
N SER A 77 0.85 -9.74 -39.39
CA SER A 77 0.06 -10.89 -39.88
C SER A 77 -1.37 -10.58 -40.32
N TYR A 78 -1.80 -9.31 -40.31
CA TYR A 78 -3.15 -8.91 -40.79
C TYR A 78 -3.11 -8.27 -42.19
N ILE A 79 -1.93 -8.17 -42.80
CA ILE A 79 -1.72 -7.62 -44.13
C ILE A 79 -1.00 -8.70 -44.96
N ASN A 80 -1.73 -9.77 -45.29
CA ASN A 80 -1.50 -10.66 -46.43
C ASN A 80 -2.67 -11.63 -46.57
#